data_AF-A0A9C9CBJ8-F1
#
_entry.id   AF-A0A9C9CBJ8-F1
#
_cell.length_a   1.000
_cell.length_b   1.000
_cell.length_c   1.000
_cell.angle_alpha   90.00
_cell.angle_beta   90.00
_cell.angle_gamma   90.00
#
_symmetry.space_group_name_H-M   'P 1'
#
loop_
_entity.id
_entity.type
_entity.pdbx_description
1 polymer ?
#
loop_
_entity_poly.entity_id
_entity_poly.type
_entity_poly.pdbx_seq_one_letter_code
_entity_poly.pdbx_strand_id
1 'polypeptide(L)'
;MNSQWIRQMRKKRGLKGFQLAERMQVSPARISMLEKDEARGAVTLKMMQRAAQAMGCRFEYRIVPVERDASMEKPRYRISPRQA
;
A
#
# COMPACT_ATOMS: atom_id res chain seq x y z
N MET A 1 -6.34 12.53 -9.81
CA MET A 1 -5.78 12.22 -8.47
C MET A 1 -5.01 10.92 -8.57
N ASN A 2 -3.67 10.98 -8.54
CA ASN A 2 -2.83 9.79 -8.64
C ASN A 2 -2.80 9.11 -7.27
N SER A 3 -3.37 7.91 -7.19
CA SER A 3 -3.45 7.08 -5.99
C SER A 3 -2.04 6.65 -5.56
N GLN A 4 -1.41 7.41 -4.65
CA GLN A 4 -0.14 7.03 -4.01
C GLN A 4 -0.41 6.58 -2.57
N TRP A 5 -0.93 5.37 -2.40
CA TRP A 5 -1.31 4.81 -1.11
C TRP A 5 -0.12 4.60 -0.20
N ILE A 6 1.02 4.13 -0.73
CA ILE A 6 2.21 3.93 0.10
C ILE A 6 2.66 5.28 0.70
N ARG A 7 2.76 6.31 -0.15
CA ARG A 7 3.16 7.65 0.28
C ARG A 7 2.19 8.26 1.29
N GLN A 8 0.89 8.14 1.03
CA GLN A 8 -0.14 8.67 1.91
C GLN A 8 -0.14 7.97 3.26
N MET A 9 -0.09 6.64 3.28
CA MET A 9 -0.06 5.87 4.52
C MET A 9 1.24 6.10 5.29
N ARG A 10 2.38 6.20 4.61
CA ARG A 10 3.66 6.56 5.22
C ARG A 10 3.57 7.90 5.95
N LYS A 11 3.00 8.93 5.29
CA LYS A 11 2.77 10.24 5.89
C LYS A 11 1.78 10.18 7.06
N LYS A 12 0.66 9.46 6.93
CA LYS A 12 -0.33 9.25 8.01
C LYS A 12 0.28 8.57 9.24
N ARG A 13 1.26 7.68 9.04
CA ARG A 13 2.02 7.04 10.12
C ARG A 13 3.17 7.89 10.65
N GLY A 14 3.31 9.14 10.20
CA GLY A 14 4.38 10.06 10.64
C GLY A 14 5.78 9.68 10.16
N LEU A 15 5.89 8.81 9.14
CA LEU A 15 7.18 8.30 8.67
C LEU A 15 7.74 9.19 7.55
N LYS A 16 9.03 9.53 7.67
CA LYS A 16 9.82 10.08 6.56
C LYS A 16 10.22 8.96 5.60
N GLY A 17 10.61 9.33 4.37
CA GLY A 17 10.99 8.35 3.34
C GLY A 17 12.15 7.45 3.77
N PHE A 18 13.19 8.01 4.38
CA PHE A 18 14.34 7.24 4.88
C PHE A 18 13.96 6.30 6.03
N GLN A 19 13.04 6.70 6.92
CA GLN A 19 12.60 5.83 8.02
C GLN A 19 11.84 4.61 7.51
N LEU A 20 11.04 4.77 6.45
CA LEU A 20 10.44 3.60 5.79
C LEU A 20 11.50 2.75 5.09
N ALA A 21 12.53 3.38 4.50
CA ALA A 21 13.64 2.68 3.85
C ALA A 21 14.41 1.80 4.84
N GLU A 22 14.74 2.33 6.01
CA GLU A 22 15.37 1.60 7.12
C GLU A 22 14.52 0.40 7.56
N ARG A 23 13.22 0.62 7.82
CA ARG A 23 12.31 -0.45 8.22
C ARG A 23 12.13 -1.54 7.15
N MET A 24 12.24 -1.17 5.88
CA MET A 24 12.17 -2.10 4.76
C MET A 24 13.53 -2.72 4.39
N GLN A 25 14.63 -2.26 5.01
CA GLN A 25 16.01 -2.62 4.70
C GLN A 25 16.37 -2.39 3.22
N VAL A 26 16.02 -1.21 2.70
CA VAL A 26 16.30 -0.79 1.31
C VAL A 26 16.85 0.63 1.28
N SER A 27 17.36 1.06 0.13
CA SER A 27 17.82 2.45 -0.03
C SER A 27 16.65 3.44 -0.04
N PRO A 28 16.85 4.70 0.41
CA PRO A 28 15.82 5.75 0.30
C PRO A 28 15.35 6.00 -1.14
N ALA A 29 16.25 5.86 -2.12
CA ALA A 29 15.90 5.91 -3.54
C ALA A 29 14.91 4.81 -3.94
N ARG A 30 15.04 3.61 -3.37
CA ARG A 30 14.09 2.51 -3.63
C ARG A 30 12.70 2.82 -3.09
N ILE A 31 12.57 3.53 -1.97
CA ILE A 31 11.26 4.00 -1.47
C ILE A 31 10.64 5.02 -2.42
N SER A 32 11.42 5.99 -2.89
CA SER A 32 10.92 6.96 -3.88
C SER A 32 10.48 6.28 -5.18
N MET A 33 11.21 5.25 -5.63
CA MET A 33 10.82 4.44 -6.79
C MET A 33 9.55 3.64 -6.50
N LEU A 34 9.45 3.01 -5.32
CA LEU A 34 8.29 2.25 -4.89
C LEU A 34 7.01 3.10 -4.89
N GLU A 35 7.04 4.32 -4.36
CA GLU A 35 5.90 5.25 -4.41
C GLU A 35 5.48 5.60 -5.85
N LYS A 36 6.45 5.73 -6.77
CA LYS A 36 6.19 5.98 -8.20
C LYS A 36 5.66 4.72 -8.92
N ASP A 37 6.22 3.56 -8.62
CA ASP A 37 5.84 2.27 -9.20
C ASP A 37 4.41 1.92 -8.82
N GLU A 38 4.00 2.22 -7.58
CA GLU A 38 2.63 2.05 -7.11
C GLU A 38 1.65 2.90 -7.91
N ALA A 39 1.94 4.19 -8.09
CA ALA A 39 1.10 5.09 -8.88
C ALA A 39 0.94 4.65 -10.35
N ARG A 40 1.94 3.91 -10.88
CA ARG A 40 1.96 3.37 -12.24
C ARG A 40 1.41 1.94 -12.35
N GLY A 41 1.04 1.30 -11.24
CA GLY A 41 0.63 -0.11 -11.21
C GLY A 41 1.76 -1.12 -11.46
N ALA A 42 3.03 -0.69 -11.37
CA ALA A 42 4.21 -1.52 -11.59
C ALA A 42 4.74 -2.19 -10.31
N VAL A 43 4.14 -1.88 -9.15
CA VAL A 43 4.54 -2.47 -7.87
C VAL A 43 4.00 -3.89 -7.73
N THR A 44 4.82 -4.82 -7.25
CA THR A 44 4.37 -6.18 -6.97
C THR A 44 3.57 -6.25 -5.66
N LEU A 45 2.63 -7.21 -5.58
CA LEU A 45 1.87 -7.47 -4.34
C LEU A 45 2.79 -7.76 -3.15
N LYS A 46 3.89 -8.49 -3.37
CA LYS A 46 4.92 -8.77 -2.35
C LYS A 46 5.51 -7.49 -1.78
N MET A 47 5.77 -6.49 -2.63
CA MET A 47 6.34 -5.22 -2.19
C MET A 47 5.31 -4.35 -1.46
N MET A 48 4.04 -4.36 -1.90
CA MET A 48 2.94 -3.73 -1.18
C MET A 48 2.80 -4.30 0.24
N GLN A 49 2.84 -5.62 0.38
CA GLN A 49 2.79 -6.29 1.67
C GLN A 49 3.97 -5.91 2.58
N ARG A 50 5.21 -5.92 2.06
CA ARG A 50 6.40 -5.51 2.83
C ARG A 50 6.32 -4.06 3.29
N ALA A 51 5.88 -3.16 2.40
CA ALA A 51 5.71 -1.74 2.75
C ALA A 51 4.65 -1.55 3.84
N ALA A 52 3.52 -2.25 3.75
CA ALA A 52 2.50 -2.22 4.78
C ALA A 52 3.03 -2.71 6.13
N GLN A 53 3.71 -3.85 6.16
CA GLN A 53 4.30 -4.40 7.39
C GLN A 53 5.30 -3.42 8.03
N ALA A 54 6.19 -2.82 7.25
CA ALA A 54 7.15 -1.83 7.73
C ALA A 54 6.48 -0.56 8.31
N MET A 55 5.28 -0.23 7.84
CA MET A 55 4.46 0.87 8.36
C MET A 55 3.57 0.47 9.55
N GLY A 56 3.62 -0.79 10.02
CA GLY A 56 2.68 -1.30 11.03
C GLY A 56 1.24 -1.37 10.49
N CYS A 57 1.09 -1.61 9.19
CA CYS A 57 -0.17 -1.73 8.48
C CYS A 57 -0.35 -3.14 7.92
N ARG A 58 -1.59 -3.46 7.54
CA ARG A 58 -1.93 -4.69 6.81
C ARG A 58 -2.22 -4.33 5.36
N PHE A 59 -1.71 -5.13 4.43
CA PHE A 59 -2.06 -5.06 3.02
C PHE A 59 -3.06 -6.17 2.72
N GLU A 60 -4.16 -5.84 2.06
CA GLU A 60 -5.21 -6.78 1.69
C GLU A 60 -5.48 -6.66 0.19
N TYR A 61 -5.60 -7.81 -0.49
CA TYR A 61 -5.94 -7.89 -1.90
C TYR A 61 -7.07 -8.89 -2.07
N ARG A 62 -8.13 -8.51 -2.78
CA ARG A 62 -9.30 -9.36 -3.03
C ARG A 62 -9.70 -9.29 -4.49
N ILE A 63 -10.12 -10.44 -5.01
CA ILE A 63 -10.84 -10.56 -6.28
C ILE A 63 -12.32 -10.53 -5.92
N VAL A 64 -13.10 -9.66 -6.57
CA VAL A 64 -14.54 -9.53 -6.30
C VAL A 64 -15.31 -9.99 -7.53
N PRO A 65 -16.32 -10.88 -7.37
CA PRO A 65 -17.22 -11.21 -8.47
C PRO A 65 -17.98 -9.98 -8.95
N VAL A 66 -18.06 -9.78 -10.27
CA VAL A 66 -18.72 -8.64 -10.90
C VAL A 66 -20.19 -8.50 -10.46
N GLU A 67 -20.83 -9.61 -10.16
CA GLU A 67 -22.24 -9.69 -9.74
C GLU A 67 -22.50 -9.12 -8.33
N ARG A 68 -21.47 -9.00 -7.48
CA ARG A 68 -21.63 -8.65 -6.06
C ARG A 68 -21.32 -7.20 -5.70
N ASP A 69 -20.76 -6.41 -6.62
CA ASP A 69 -20.50 -4.98 -6.39
C ASP A 69 -21.36 -4.12 -7.35
N ALA A 70 -22.57 -3.76 -6.91
CA ALA A 70 -23.40 -2.75 -7.59
C ALA A 70 -22.84 -1.32 -7.45
N SER A 71 -21.82 -1.12 -6.61
CA SER A 71 -21.13 0.16 -6.50
C SER A 71 -19.93 0.20 -7.45
N MET A 72 -20.07 0.95 -8.55
CA MET A 72 -19.00 1.45 -9.41
C MET A 72 -17.99 2.37 -8.66
N GLU A 73 -17.85 2.27 -7.34
CA GLU A 73 -16.80 2.96 -6.61
C GLU A 73 -15.48 2.19 -6.78
N LYS A 74 -14.48 2.84 -7.40
CA LYS A 74 -13.10 2.36 -7.44
C LYS A 74 -12.72 1.80 -6.06
N PRO A 75 -12.22 0.55 -5.95
CA PRO A 75 -12.01 -0.08 -4.67
C PRO A 75 -11.13 0.81 -3.79
N ARG A 76 -11.73 1.38 -2.74
CA ARG A 76 -11.04 2.06 -1.66
C ARG A 76 -10.77 1.01 -0.60
N TYR A 77 -9.56 0.46 -0.61
CA TYR A 77 -9.20 -0.70 0.19
C TYR A 77 -9.51 -0.46 1.67
N ARG A 78 -10.21 -1.41 2.28
CA ARG A 78 -10.74 -1.34 3.64
C ARG A 78 -10.33 -2.62 4.37
N ILE A 79 -9.71 -2.43 5.53
CA ILE A 79 -9.32 -3.48 6.50
C ILE A 79 -10.48 -3.68 7.49
N SER A 80 -10.84 -4.92 7.85
CA SER A 80 -11.26 -5.38 9.19
C SER A 80 -11.71 -6.86 9.17
N PRO A 81 -11.75 -7.61 10.29
CA PRO A 81 -10.72 -7.92 11.27
C PRO A 81 -10.35 -9.41 11.20
N ARG A 82 -9.30 -9.82 11.91
CA ARG A 82 -9.08 -11.24 12.23
C ARG A 82 -10.25 -11.66 13.13
N GLN A 83 -11.10 -12.59 12.70
CA GLN A 83 -11.91 -13.36 13.65
C GLN A 83 -11.17 -14.66 13.93
N ALA A 84 -11.18 -15.03 15.21
CA ALA A 84 -10.68 -16.28 15.75
C ALA A 84 -11.39 -17.48 15.10
#